data_AF-A0A954SKD1-F1
#
_entry.id   AF-A0A954SKD1-F1
#
_cell.length_a   1.000
_cell.length_b   1.000
_cell.length_c   1.000
_cell.angle_alpha   90.00
_cell.angle_beta   90.00
_cell.angle_gamma   90.00
#
_symmetry.space_group_name_H-M   'P 1'
#
loop_
_entity.id
_entity.type
_entity.pdbx_description
1 polymer ?
#
loop_
_entity_poly.entity_id
_entity_poly.type
_entity_poly.pdbx_seq_one_letter_code
_entity_poly.pdbx_strand_id
1 'polypeptide(L)'
;MRFCLLAAPLVLLFGSAHAALGDEPSPTRLVLGLSSADDLIGELEFMIAKLADKKASWEDNVFPNIEIFLEGVDPARAVRFDALFDDANGYRTEPIIPIANLSDFLNNNLDPIGISPRRDRRDRNLYELSGSVFEGWLRSLSGDDAYAVISKIRSDIPAEMPHPSDRHKSLVDAGNLAFAQLLNGAEDAEERRKSFKKFRVNFSDGIQKRTDETAEAFELRRVWAEQQMDQLEQWFVECSEVKLGLKVDQEKKVSTADVRFAALPETELFKSIEGVSAQGSRFSVIESPENSVIDLRTNWPYDSAVRARLREVYKLAKPVAEQAIRKDDVSDKVKDARVEFSNQLVAVLDESVDIGGLDLVLNVAPSGDYHNILVAVRCKGQESLTAALKQLPIAEEKWTLKENAAEVEGVAIHELVIAEDLTPAVEKFYGKSGIIYLGVGPDAFWLAGGEGAKERLQASIKKVKSADAAKPSQELVKLHIQALPLVQSMHDMSKEEGGFNLLEELRKRGLMPSQNKDTAPDGKTGEESRKEKTKQRTQQLANFDWQSTAIETLKKQDGQFDLVLRRSEAGVVTGSASSTEGILRTIGALIAKFADENLN
;
A
#
# COMPACT_ATOMS: atom_id res chain seq x y z
N MET A 1 3.03 16.89 15.13
CA MET A 1 2.24 15.66 14.85
C MET A 1 1.31 15.73 13.61
N ARG A 2 1.14 16.86 12.90
CA ARG A 2 0.26 16.91 11.70
C ARG A 2 0.97 16.67 10.34
N PHE A 3 2.30 16.69 10.30
CA PHE A 3 3.07 16.52 9.06
C PHE A 3 3.32 15.07 8.63
N CYS A 4 3.15 14.08 9.51
CA CYS A 4 3.49 12.67 9.25
C CYS A 4 2.63 11.99 8.16
N LEU A 5 1.65 12.69 7.57
CA LEU A 5 0.72 12.15 6.56
C LEU A 5 1.30 12.13 5.14
N LEU A 6 2.33 12.93 4.84
CA LEU A 6 2.86 13.03 3.47
C LEU A 6 3.78 11.86 3.08
N ALA A 7 4.32 11.11 4.05
CA ALA A 7 5.06 9.87 3.81
C ALA A 7 4.14 8.64 3.59
N ALA A 8 2.83 8.78 3.79
CA ALA A 8 1.90 7.65 3.85
C ALA A 8 1.84 6.73 2.61
N PRO A 9 1.95 7.20 1.35
CA PRO A 9 1.74 6.34 0.18
C PRO A 9 2.67 5.12 0.07
N LEU A 10 3.95 5.25 0.44
CA LEU A 10 4.88 4.12 0.48
C LEU A 10 4.74 3.26 1.75
N VAL A 11 4.25 3.84 2.85
CA VAL A 11 4.04 3.16 4.13
C VAL A 11 2.75 2.32 4.14
N LEU A 12 1.80 2.58 3.22
CA LEU A 12 0.54 1.83 3.10
C LEU A 12 0.70 0.35 2.65
N LEU A 13 1.92 -0.11 2.34
CA LEU A 13 2.25 -1.54 2.18
C LEU A 13 3.07 -2.12 3.35
N PHE A 14 3.50 -1.30 4.32
CA PHE A 14 4.36 -1.72 5.44
C PHE A 14 3.94 -1.08 6.77
N GLY A 15 2.79 -1.53 7.30
CA GLY A 15 2.35 -1.19 8.65
C GLY A 15 2.80 -2.21 9.71
N SER A 16 3.58 -1.73 10.69
CA SER A 16 3.60 -2.21 12.10
C SER A 16 4.22 -3.58 12.48
N ALA A 17 5.52 -3.84 12.28
CA ALA A 17 6.25 -5.02 12.81
C ALA A 17 7.62 -4.71 13.45
N HIS A 18 8.02 -5.36 14.57
CA HIS A 18 9.03 -4.81 15.51
C HIS A 18 9.76 -5.78 16.47
N ALA A 19 10.78 -5.27 17.21
CA ALA A 19 11.73 -6.03 18.07
C ALA A 19 12.27 -5.29 19.33
N ALA A 20 13.07 -5.96 20.17
CA ALA A 20 13.73 -5.39 21.36
C ALA A 20 15.25 -5.67 21.42
N LEU A 21 15.96 -5.02 22.35
CA LEU A 21 17.35 -5.31 22.74
C LEU A 21 17.52 -4.92 24.23
N GLY A 22 17.83 -5.91 25.09
CA GLY A 22 18.15 -5.76 26.52
C GLY A 22 17.47 -6.80 27.42
N ASP A 23 18.20 -7.32 28.43
CA ASP A 23 17.80 -8.44 29.32
C ASP A 23 16.70 -8.12 30.37
N GLU A 24 15.82 -7.16 30.11
CA GLU A 24 14.56 -6.98 30.86
C GLU A 24 13.38 -6.99 29.89
N PRO A 25 12.20 -7.56 30.29
CA PRO A 25 11.03 -7.67 29.41
C PRO A 25 10.53 -6.28 29.01
N SER A 26 10.94 -5.85 27.83
CA SER A 26 10.77 -4.51 27.31
C SER A 26 9.90 -4.52 26.05
N PRO A 27 9.02 -3.51 25.87
CA PRO A 27 8.02 -3.55 24.82
C PRO A 27 8.67 -3.53 23.44
N THR A 28 8.16 -4.42 22.58
CA THR A 28 8.63 -4.66 21.21
C THR A 28 8.45 -3.40 20.35
N ARG A 29 9.44 -3.00 19.54
CA ARG A 29 9.68 -1.61 19.04
C ARG A 29 10.06 -1.53 17.54
N LEU A 30 9.39 -0.61 16.56
CA LEU A 30 8.00 -1.03 14.22
C LEU A 30 9.85 0.25 16.09
N VAL A 31 11.30 0.43 15.76
CA VAL A 31 12.03 1.72 15.49
C VAL A 31 11.68 2.37 14.11
N LEU A 32 11.22 3.63 14.05
CA LEU A 32 11.03 4.44 12.81
C LEU A 32 11.73 5.79 12.91
N GLY A 33 12.08 6.45 11.80
CA GLY A 33 12.55 7.84 11.89
C GLY A 33 12.92 8.53 10.58
N LEU A 34 13.52 9.72 10.76
CA LEU A 34 14.08 10.61 9.74
C LEU A 34 15.57 10.86 10.04
N SER A 35 16.41 11.06 9.03
CA SER A 35 17.85 11.36 9.21
C SER A 35 18.08 12.64 10.03
N SER A 36 17.34 13.69 9.69
CA SER A 36 17.30 14.97 10.39
C SER A 36 16.03 15.74 9.98
N ALA A 37 15.77 16.89 10.61
CA ALA A 37 14.75 17.81 10.13
C ALA A 37 15.29 18.67 8.96
N ASP A 38 16.56 19.07 9.00
CA ASP A 38 17.21 19.86 7.95
C ASP A 38 17.21 19.13 6.59
N ASP A 39 17.51 17.83 6.56
CA ASP A 39 17.44 17.02 5.34
C ASP A 39 16.02 16.98 4.78
N LEU A 40 15.01 16.75 5.63
CA LEU A 40 13.61 16.71 5.21
C LEU A 40 13.15 18.07 4.67
N ILE A 41 13.57 19.17 5.30
CA ILE A 41 13.27 20.53 4.85
C ILE A 41 13.97 20.82 3.51
N GLY A 42 15.23 20.44 3.36
CA GLY A 42 15.99 20.60 2.11
C GLY A 42 15.42 19.81 0.94
N GLU A 43 15.01 18.55 1.17
CA GLU A 43 14.38 17.71 0.15
C GLU A 43 12.94 18.15 -0.20
N LEU A 44 12.18 18.64 0.79
CA LEU A 44 10.87 19.25 0.53
C LEU A 44 11.00 20.57 -0.25
N GLU A 45 11.94 21.46 0.10
CA GLU A 45 12.25 22.66 -0.70
C GLU A 45 12.66 22.26 -2.12
N PHE A 46 13.51 21.25 -2.28
CA PHE A 46 13.93 20.75 -3.58
C PHE A 46 12.75 20.25 -4.42
N MET A 47 11.88 19.40 -3.88
CA MET A 47 10.71 18.91 -4.60
C MET A 47 9.68 20.02 -4.89
N ILE A 48 9.44 20.94 -3.94
CA ILE A 48 8.36 21.92 -4.01
C ILE A 48 8.81 23.21 -4.70
N ALA A 49 9.83 23.89 -4.17
CA ALA A 49 10.28 25.17 -4.72
C ALA A 49 11.13 24.99 -5.98
N LYS A 50 12.05 24.01 -6.02
CA LYS A 50 13.04 23.86 -7.11
C LYS A 50 12.54 23.00 -8.28
N LEU A 51 11.87 21.88 -8.02
CA LEU A 51 11.28 21.03 -9.06
C LEU A 51 9.87 21.48 -9.45
N ALA A 52 8.92 21.57 -8.51
CA ALA A 52 7.53 21.86 -8.85
C ALA A 52 7.26 23.32 -9.25
N ASP A 53 8.23 24.22 -9.08
CA ASP A 53 8.11 25.67 -9.31
C ASP A 53 7.02 26.31 -8.42
N LYS A 54 7.00 25.88 -7.15
CA LYS A 54 6.01 26.28 -6.12
C LYS A 54 6.67 27.01 -4.95
N LYS A 55 7.60 27.93 -5.25
CA LYS A 55 8.36 28.65 -4.22
C LYS A 55 7.48 29.45 -3.24
N ALA A 56 6.42 30.12 -3.73
CA ALA A 56 5.48 30.82 -2.86
C ALA A 56 4.73 29.86 -1.91
N SER A 57 4.14 28.77 -2.43
CA SER A 57 3.51 27.72 -1.61
C SER A 57 4.48 27.14 -0.56
N TRP A 58 5.78 27.04 -0.87
CA TRP A 58 6.81 26.65 0.09
C TRP A 58 7.02 27.70 1.19
N GLU A 59 7.33 28.94 0.83
CA GLU A 59 7.66 30.02 1.77
C GLU A 59 6.47 30.46 2.63
N ASP A 60 5.27 30.56 2.04
CA ASP A 60 4.08 31.08 2.70
C ASP A 60 3.33 29.99 3.51
N ASN A 61 3.22 28.77 2.97
CA ASN A 61 2.20 27.79 3.42
C ASN A 61 2.79 26.47 3.96
N VAL A 62 3.83 25.92 3.30
CA VAL A 62 4.43 24.62 3.72
C VAL A 62 5.45 24.80 4.84
N PHE A 63 6.49 25.60 4.63
CA PHE A 63 7.60 25.73 5.58
C PHE A 63 7.17 26.28 6.95
N PRO A 64 6.36 27.34 7.07
CA PRO A 64 5.93 27.84 8.38
C PRO A 64 5.15 26.81 9.21
N ASN A 65 4.38 25.93 8.55
CA ASN A 65 3.66 24.84 9.22
C ASN A 65 4.58 23.66 9.63
N ILE A 66 5.84 23.62 9.17
CA ILE A 66 6.91 22.74 9.69
C ILE A 66 7.66 23.45 10.82
N GLU A 67 8.06 24.70 10.62
CA GLU A 67 8.91 25.52 11.50
C GLU A 67 8.39 25.59 12.94
N ILE A 68 7.06 25.70 13.13
CA ILE A 68 6.41 25.66 14.45
C ILE A 68 6.67 24.39 15.28
N PHE A 69 7.20 23.31 14.68
CA PHE A 69 7.59 22.09 15.38
C PHE A 69 9.11 21.98 15.63
N LEU A 70 9.91 22.97 15.24
CA LEU A 70 11.37 22.99 15.39
C LEU A 70 11.85 23.75 16.63
N GLU A 71 10.98 24.50 17.30
CA GLU A 71 11.30 25.25 18.53
C GLU A 71 11.97 24.36 19.60
N GLY A 72 13.21 24.70 19.97
CA GLY A 72 14.06 23.93 20.91
C GLY A 72 14.55 22.56 20.43
N VAL A 73 14.15 22.10 19.24
CA VAL A 73 14.61 20.88 18.58
C VAL A 73 16.00 21.13 17.98
N ASP A 74 16.84 20.09 17.90
CA ASP A 74 18.06 20.13 17.10
C ASP A 74 17.74 19.59 15.69
N PRO A 75 17.69 20.46 14.66
CA PRO A 75 17.21 20.07 13.34
C PRO A 75 18.22 19.21 12.56
N ALA A 76 19.49 19.17 12.98
CA ALA A 76 20.56 18.43 12.31
C ALA A 76 20.70 16.97 12.81
N ARG A 77 19.87 16.53 13.77
CA ARG A 77 19.88 15.18 14.33
C ARG A 77 18.59 14.41 14.06
N ALA A 78 18.68 13.09 14.10
CA ALA A 78 17.60 12.19 13.72
C ALA A 78 16.41 12.22 14.69
N VAL A 79 15.20 12.24 14.13
CA VAL A 79 13.91 12.19 14.83
C VAL A 79 13.36 10.77 14.75
N ARG A 80 12.96 10.18 15.88
CA ARG A 80 12.43 8.81 15.98
C ARG A 80 10.94 8.81 16.33
N PHE A 81 10.20 7.84 15.81
CA PHE A 81 8.79 7.59 16.14
C PHE A 81 8.60 6.11 16.41
N ASP A 82 8.95 5.68 17.62
CA ASP A 82 8.83 4.26 17.93
C ASP A 82 7.36 3.88 18.11
N ALA A 83 7.01 2.65 17.75
CA ALA A 83 5.74 2.05 18.18
C ALA A 83 6.05 0.88 19.11
N LEU A 84 5.26 0.73 20.18
CA LEU A 84 5.51 -0.19 21.28
C LEU A 84 4.34 -1.14 21.46
N PHE A 85 4.64 -2.42 21.65
CA PHE A 85 3.64 -3.49 21.82
C PHE A 85 3.92 -4.25 23.12
N ASP A 86 2.87 -4.47 23.92
CA ASP A 86 2.83 -5.44 25.03
C ASP A 86 1.39 -5.93 25.28
N ASP A 87 1.24 -7.01 26.05
CA ASP A 87 -0.05 -7.69 26.33
C ASP A 87 -1.00 -6.89 27.25
N ALA A 88 -0.48 -5.94 28.04
CA ALA A 88 -1.27 -5.16 28.98
C ALA A 88 -1.90 -3.92 28.33
N ASN A 89 -1.12 -3.22 27.51
CA ASN A 89 -1.44 -1.92 26.93
C ASN A 89 -1.73 -1.99 25.42
N GLY A 90 -1.18 -2.99 24.73
CA GLY A 90 -1.20 -3.08 23.27
C GLY A 90 -0.32 -2.03 22.59
N TYR A 91 -0.68 -1.71 21.36
CA TYR A 91 -0.01 -0.71 20.52
C TYR A 91 -0.08 0.71 21.11
N ARG A 92 1.07 1.37 21.17
CA ARG A 92 1.23 2.80 21.46
C ARG A 92 2.44 3.37 20.71
N THR A 93 2.65 4.68 20.76
CA THR A 93 3.77 5.36 20.11
C THR A 93 4.64 6.09 21.13
N GLU A 94 5.96 6.04 20.94
CA GLU A 94 6.98 6.78 21.69
C GLU A 94 7.75 7.72 20.75
N PRO A 95 7.33 9.01 20.60
CA PRO A 95 8.10 10.00 19.88
C PRO A 95 9.43 10.32 20.58
N ILE A 96 10.50 10.45 19.81
CA ILE A 96 11.85 10.76 20.31
C ILE A 96 12.46 11.88 19.48
N ILE A 97 12.69 13.02 20.12
CA ILE A 97 12.98 14.29 19.48
C ILE A 97 14.35 14.79 19.97
N PRO A 98 15.32 15.07 19.08
CA PRO A 98 16.62 15.61 19.47
C PRO A 98 16.46 17.05 19.95
N ILE A 99 17.17 17.43 21.00
CA ILE A 99 16.96 18.71 21.70
C ILE A 99 18.21 19.58 21.61
N ALA A 100 18.03 20.81 21.12
CA ALA A 100 19.01 21.89 21.20
C ALA A 100 18.79 22.77 22.45
N ASN A 101 17.53 23.09 22.77
CA ASN A 101 17.17 23.76 24.02
C ASN A 101 15.89 23.18 24.63
N LEU A 102 16.05 22.48 25.76
CA LEU A 102 14.93 21.89 26.50
C LEU A 102 13.94 22.95 27.01
N SER A 103 14.39 24.17 27.33
CA SER A 103 13.49 25.24 27.77
C SER A 103 12.53 25.66 26.65
N ASP A 104 13.06 25.87 25.45
CA ASP A 104 12.26 26.33 24.31
C ASP A 104 11.37 25.20 23.80
N PHE A 105 11.87 23.95 23.80
CA PHE A 105 11.04 22.79 23.46
C PHE A 105 9.84 22.64 24.42
N LEU A 106 10.05 22.76 25.73
CA LEU A 106 8.97 22.59 26.71
C LEU A 106 7.95 23.75 26.68
N ASN A 107 8.38 24.99 26.44
CA ASN A 107 7.51 26.17 26.58
C ASN A 107 7.03 26.76 25.23
N ASN A 108 7.77 26.59 24.14
CA ASN A 108 7.47 27.16 22.82
C ASN A 108 7.00 26.10 21.80
N ASN A 109 7.38 24.82 21.99
CA ASN A 109 6.94 23.72 21.10
C ASN A 109 5.70 23.00 21.67
N LEU A 110 5.76 22.54 22.92
CA LEU A 110 4.68 21.72 23.53
C LEU A 110 3.48 22.52 24.05
N ASP A 111 3.71 23.61 24.80
CA ASP A 111 2.60 24.36 25.42
C ASP A 111 1.67 25.04 24.38
N PRO A 112 2.17 25.66 23.29
CA PRO A 112 1.31 26.26 22.26
C PRO A 112 0.44 25.25 21.49
N ILE A 113 0.84 23.98 21.42
CA ILE A 113 -0.01 22.90 20.88
C ILE A 113 -0.92 22.26 21.95
N GLY A 114 -0.99 22.83 23.16
CA GLY A 114 -1.89 22.42 24.23
C GLY A 114 -1.43 21.19 25.01
N ILE A 115 -0.12 21.04 25.20
CA ILE A 115 0.52 20.01 26.03
C ILE A 115 1.43 20.71 27.05
N SER A 116 0.95 20.91 28.28
CA SER A 116 1.67 21.62 29.33
C SER A 116 2.56 20.65 30.15
N PRO A 117 3.89 20.83 30.16
CA PRO A 117 4.82 19.93 30.85
C PRO A 117 5.07 20.34 32.31
N ARG A 118 5.12 19.36 33.20
CA ARG A 118 5.35 19.55 34.64
C ARG A 118 6.43 18.61 35.16
N ARG A 119 7.60 19.15 35.50
CA ARG A 119 8.72 18.36 36.03
C ARG A 119 8.35 17.60 37.32
N ASP A 120 8.74 16.33 37.40
CA ASP A 120 8.61 15.50 38.59
C ASP A 120 9.42 16.12 39.76
N ARG A 121 8.98 15.87 41.00
CA ARG A 121 9.62 16.41 42.22
C ARG A 121 10.84 15.62 42.68
N ARG A 122 10.99 14.38 42.21
CA ARG A 122 12.03 13.41 42.61
C ARG A 122 13.03 13.15 41.48
N ASP A 123 12.55 13.12 40.25
CA ASP A 123 13.35 12.94 39.03
C ASP A 123 13.42 14.26 38.26
N ARG A 124 14.60 14.87 38.15
CA ARG A 124 14.79 16.17 37.46
C ARG A 124 14.64 16.07 35.95
N ASN A 125 14.79 14.86 35.40
CA ASN A 125 14.81 14.60 33.98
C ASN A 125 13.46 14.10 33.47
N LEU A 126 12.48 13.88 34.36
CA LEU A 126 11.13 13.41 34.04
C LEU A 126 10.09 14.53 34.19
N TYR A 127 9.15 14.56 33.28
CA TYR A 127 8.05 15.52 33.22
C TYR A 127 6.73 14.75 33.04
N GLU A 128 5.74 15.08 33.86
CA GLU A 128 4.33 14.74 33.68
C GLU A 128 3.77 15.66 32.57
N LEU A 129 3.17 15.09 31.53
CA LEU A 129 2.53 15.83 30.44
C LEU A 129 1.01 15.77 30.62
N SER A 130 0.34 16.92 30.50
CA SER A 130 -1.11 17.03 30.57
C SER A 130 -1.62 18.09 29.59
N GLY A 131 -2.86 17.98 29.13
CA GLY A 131 -3.42 18.97 28.22
C GLY A 131 -4.54 18.44 27.34
N SER A 132 -4.96 19.25 26.37
CA SER A 132 -6.15 18.94 25.54
C SER A 132 -5.86 18.07 24.31
N VAL A 133 -4.59 17.75 24.09
CA VAL A 133 -4.04 17.02 22.92
C VAL A 133 -3.30 15.74 23.32
N PHE A 134 -2.53 15.75 24.42
CA PHE A 134 -1.80 14.57 24.91
C PHE A 134 -1.67 14.60 26.44
N GLU A 135 -1.76 13.42 27.05
CA GLU A 135 -1.48 13.17 28.46
C GLU A 135 -0.50 11.98 28.56
N GLY A 136 0.47 12.07 29.46
CA GLY A 136 1.54 11.07 29.56
C GLY A 136 2.79 11.61 30.25
N TRP A 137 3.96 11.27 29.72
CA TRP A 137 5.26 11.51 30.33
C TRP A 137 6.32 11.85 29.29
N LEU A 138 7.29 12.68 29.67
CA LEU A 138 8.49 13.01 28.89
C LEU A 138 9.73 12.79 29.74
N ARG A 139 10.74 12.10 29.22
CA ARG A 139 12.09 12.02 29.78
C ARG A 139 13.06 12.82 28.91
N SER A 140 13.77 13.75 29.52
CA SER A 140 14.94 14.37 28.91
C SER A 140 16.18 13.53 29.21
N LEU A 141 16.84 13.08 28.15
CA LEU A 141 18.19 12.56 28.18
C LEU A 141 19.14 13.73 27.96
N SER A 142 20.08 13.93 28.89
CA SER A 142 20.97 15.10 28.93
C SER A 142 22.40 14.69 28.64
N GLY A 143 23.09 15.45 27.79
CA GLY A 143 24.44 15.22 27.31
C GLY A 143 24.68 16.06 26.05
N ASP A 144 25.79 15.85 25.36
CA ASP A 144 26.07 16.55 24.10
C ASP A 144 25.04 16.15 23.01
N ASP A 145 24.60 14.88 23.00
CA ASP A 145 23.53 14.37 22.13
C ASP A 145 22.13 14.41 22.80
N ALA A 146 21.73 15.51 23.44
CA ALA A 146 20.48 15.58 24.21
C ALA A 146 19.20 15.20 23.42
N TYR A 147 18.27 14.49 24.06
CA TYR A 147 17.01 13.98 23.49
C TYR A 147 15.82 14.14 24.46
N ALA A 148 14.61 14.29 23.93
CA ALA A 148 13.35 14.14 24.66
C ALA A 148 12.60 12.90 24.17
N VAL A 149 12.27 12.00 25.09
CA VAL A 149 11.55 10.73 24.84
C VAL A 149 10.17 10.84 25.46
N ILE A 150 9.10 10.69 24.68
CA ILE A 150 7.72 10.91 25.12
C ILE A 150 6.95 9.58 25.07
N SER A 151 6.25 9.21 26.14
CA SER A 151 5.29 8.09 26.11
C SER A 151 4.03 8.40 26.92
N LYS A 152 2.95 7.68 26.65
CA LYS A 152 1.77 7.63 27.53
C LYS A 152 2.06 6.94 28.87
N ILE A 153 3.06 6.04 28.92
CA ILE A 153 3.32 5.18 30.08
C ILE A 153 4.70 5.47 30.67
N ARG A 154 4.74 5.76 31.97
CA ARG A 154 5.97 6.12 32.71
C ARG A 154 7.05 5.04 32.68
N SER A 155 6.67 3.76 32.58
CA SER A 155 7.58 2.61 32.57
C SER A 155 8.31 2.41 31.25
N ASP A 156 7.82 2.97 30.13
CA ASP A 156 8.50 2.87 28.83
C ASP A 156 9.79 3.69 28.79
N ILE A 157 9.87 4.72 29.66
CA ILE A 157 10.95 5.69 29.76
C ILE A 157 11.64 5.63 31.14
N PRO A 158 12.29 4.49 31.49
CA PRO A 158 13.03 4.35 32.74
C PRO A 158 14.22 5.32 32.80
N ALA A 159 14.77 5.53 33.99
CA ALA A 159 15.88 6.46 34.18
C ALA A 159 17.18 6.01 33.47
N GLU A 160 17.39 4.69 33.36
CA GLU A 160 18.58 4.05 32.80
C GLU A 160 18.30 3.45 31.40
N MET A 161 17.62 4.21 30.54
CA MET A 161 17.33 3.76 29.17
C MET A 161 18.55 3.93 28.22
N PRO A 162 18.75 3.00 27.25
CA PRO A 162 19.79 3.15 26.21
C PRO A 162 19.63 4.41 25.35
N HIS A 163 20.73 4.89 24.77
CA HIS A 163 20.72 6.16 24.04
C HIS A 163 19.94 6.06 22.70
N PRO A 164 19.12 7.06 22.31
CA PRO A 164 18.28 6.95 21.13
C PRO A 164 19.03 6.84 19.80
N SER A 165 20.26 7.33 19.71
CA SER A 165 21.15 7.18 18.53
C SER A 165 21.35 5.72 18.13
N ASP A 166 21.58 4.86 19.12
CA ASP A 166 22.27 3.58 18.91
C ASP A 166 21.43 2.62 18.07
N ARG A 167 20.10 2.70 18.23
CA ARG A 167 19.13 1.88 17.49
C ARG A 167 18.84 2.35 16.06
N HIS A 168 19.20 3.58 15.68
CA HIS A 168 19.02 4.07 14.31
C HIS A 168 20.32 4.43 13.58
N LYS A 169 21.47 4.44 14.27
CA LYS A 169 22.75 4.89 13.71
C LYS A 169 23.09 4.24 12.37
N SER A 170 22.92 2.92 12.24
CA SER A 170 23.17 2.20 10.98
C SER A 170 22.27 2.58 9.80
N LEU A 171 21.13 3.22 10.05
CA LEU A 171 20.19 3.70 9.03
C LEU A 171 20.56 5.13 8.60
N VAL A 172 20.97 5.97 9.54
CA VAL A 172 21.43 7.35 9.29
C VAL A 172 22.80 7.35 8.61
N ASP A 173 23.75 6.55 9.11
CA ASP A 173 25.07 6.35 8.50
C ASP A 173 24.99 5.81 7.05
N ALA A 174 23.88 5.15 6.69
CA ALA A 174 23.61 4.66 5.35
C ALA A 174 22.94 5.71 4.41
N GLY A 175 22.77 6.95 4.88
CA GLY A 175 22.25 8.09 4.11
C GLY A 175 20.75 8.03 3.83
N ASN A 176 19.94 7.46 4.74
CA ASN A 176 18.49 7.36 4.56
C ASN A 176 17.75 8.58 5.14
N LEU A 177 17.14 9.39 4.27
CA LEU A 177 16.24 10.49 4.61
C LEU A 177 15.13 10.06 5.59
N ALA A 178 14.53 8.89 5.32
CA ALA A 178 13.53 8.27 6.18
C ALA A 178 13.78 6.76 6.28
N PHE A 179 13.46 6.16 7.43
CA PHE A 179 13.78 4.75 7.70
C PHE A 179 12.78 4.03 8.62
N ALA A 180 12.76 2.70 8.50
CA ALA A 180 12.12 1.78 9.44
C ALA A 180 13.05 0.61 9.74
N GLN A 181 13.06 0.11 10.99
CA GLN A 181 13.87 -1.05 11.36
C GLN A 181 13.23 -1.91 12.45
N LEU A 182 13.29 -3.22 12.22
CA LEU A 182 12.90 -4.36 13.06
C LEU A 182 14.09 -5.34 13.12
N LEU A 183 14.46 -5.83 14.31
CA LEU A 183 15.64 -6.70 14.57
C LEU A 183 15.36 -7.73 15.68
N ASN A 184 14.67 -8.83 15.33
CA ASN A 184 14.13 -9.84 16.26
C ASN A 184 15.12 -10.97 16.58
N GLY A 185 15.18 -11.38 17.85
CA GLY A 185 15.72 -12.68 18.27
C GLY A 185 14.75 -13.83 17.94
N ALA A 186 15.23 -15.07 17.99
CA ALA A 186 14.38 -16.26 17.90
C ALA A 186 13.65 -16.52 19.23
N GLU A 187 14.38 -16.27 20.32
CA GLU A 187 14.04 -16.41 21.73
C GLU A 187 12.74 -15.68 22.12
N ASP A 188 12.54 -14.43 21.71
CA ASP A 188 11.36 -13.63 22.10
C ASP A 188 10.10 -13.91 21.24
N ALA A 189 10.10 -14.89 20.33
CA ALA A 189 8.99 -15.12 19.40
C ALA A 189 7.64 -15.37 20.11
N GLU A 190 7.63 -16.07 21.26
CA GLU A 190 6.41 -16.26 22.05
C GLU A 190 5.97 -14.96 22.75
N GLU A 191 6.90 -14.18 23.32
CA GLU A 191 6.60 -12.90 23.96
C GLU A 191 6.12 -11.85 22.95
N ARG A 192 6.67 -11.84 21.73
CA ARG A 192 6.18 -11.00 20.63
C ARG A 192 4.76 -11.38 20.22
N ARG A 193 4.45 -12.67 20.09
CA ARG A 193 3.09 -13.13 19.75
C ARG A 193 2.08 -12.77 20.85
N LYS A 194 2.48 -12.92 22.11
CA LYS A 194 1.71 -12.47 23.28
C LYS A 194 1.51 -10.96 23.28
N SER A 195 2.54 -10.18 22.98
CA SER A 195 2.49 -8.70 22.91
C SER A 195 1.61 -8.17 21.77
N PHE A 196 1.58 -8.87 20.63
CA PHE A 196 0.71 -8.53 19.51
C PHE A 196 -0.78 -8.81 19.82
N LYS A 197 -1.08 -9.80 20.67
CA LYS A 197 -2.45 -10.22 21.01
C LYS A 197 -3.36 -9.08 21.45
N LYS A 198 -2.87 -8.16 22.30
CA LYS A 198 -3.69 -7.03 22.79
C LYS A 198 -3.98 -6.01 21.69
N PHE A 199 -3.04 -5.78 20.77
CA PHE A 199 -3.29 -4.99 19.56
C PHE A 199 -4.32 -5.67 18.64
N ARG A 200 -4.19 -6.98 18.40
CA ARG A 200 -5.14 -7.78 17.59
C ARG A 200 -6.57 -7.72 18.15
N VAL A 201 -6.75 -7.89 19.46
CA VAL A 201 -8.08 -7.77 20.12
C VAL A 201 -8.64 -6.36 19.93
N ASN A 202 -7.87 -5.32 20.25
CA ASN A 202 -8.30 -3.93 20.09
C ASN A 202 -8.68 -3.58 18.62
N PHE A 203 -8.01 -4.21 17.64
CA PHE A 203 -8.34 -4.07 16.22
C PHE A 203 -9.66 -4.76 15.89
N SER A 204 -9.83 -6.04 16.25
CA SER A 204 -11.07 -6.80 16.01
C SER A 204 -12.29 -6.17 16.68
N ASP A 205 -12.17 -5.68 17.92
CA ASP A 205 -13.24 -4.95 18.64
C ASP A 205 -13.68 -3.67 17.91
N GLY A 206 -12.80 -3.09 17.08
CA GLY A 206 -13.07 -1.95 16.21
C GLY A 206 -13.80 -2.30 14.90
N ILE A 207 -13.87 -3.59 14.51
CA ILE A 207 -14.53 -4.04 13.28
C ILE A 207 -16.05 -4.14 13.50
N GLN A 208 -16.70 -2.98 13.62
CA GLN A 208 -18.15 -2.91 13.76
C GLN A 208 -18.86 -3.03 12.40
N LYS A 209 -20.08 -3.58 12.43
CA LYS A 209 -20.97 -3.67 11.26
C LYS A 209 -21.55 -2.28 10.92
N ARG A 210 -21.63 -1.93 9.64
CA ARG A 210 -22.25 -0.66 9.19
C ARG A 210 -23.78 -0.79 9.08
N THR A 211 -24.48 0.34 9.14
CA THR A 211 -25.95 0.43 9.13
C THR A 211 -26.59 -0.05 7.82
N ASP A 212 -25.84 0.02 6.72
CA ASP A 212 -26.21 -0.30 5.33
C ASP A 212 -25.73 -1.70 4.87
N GLU A 213 -25.01 -2.42 5.73
CA GLU A 213 -24.29 -3.64 5.39
C GLU A 213 -25.15 -4.90 5.59
N THR A 214 -24.98 -5.94 4.75
CA THR A 214 -25.60 -7.25 4.98
C THR A 214 -24.84 -8.05 6.04
N ALA A 215 -25.35 -9.20 6.50
CA ALA A 215 -24.61 -10.02 7.47
C ALA A 215 -23.38 -10.66 6.82
N GLU A 216 -23.52 -11.06 5.56
CA GLU A 216 -22.54 -11.73 4.73
C GLU A 216 -21.43 -10.75 4.29
N ALA A 217 -21.80 -9.52 3.92
CA ALA A 217 -20.82 -8.48 3.58
C ALA A 217 -19.99 -8.05 4.80
N PHE A 218 -20.62 -7.97 5.97
CA PHE A 218 -19.90 -7.73 7.23
C PHE A 218 -18.93 -8.87 7.55
N GLU A 219 -19.36 -10.12 7.43
CA GLU A 219 -18.53 -11.29 7.74
C GLU A 219 -17.35 -11.43 6.77
N LEU A 220 -17.57 -11.25 5.46
CA LEU A 220 -16.50 -11.19 4.46
C LEU A 220 -15.47 -10.10 4.80
N ARG A 221 -15.93 -8.90 5.17
CA ARG A 221 -15.04 -7.79 5.55
C ARG A 221 -14.30 -8.08 6.87
N ARG A 222 -14.94 -8.72 7.83
CA ARG A 222 -14.35 -9.12 9.12
C ARG A 222 -13.22 -10.13 8.90
N VAL A 223 -13.50 -11.22 8.19
CA VAL A 223 -12.52 -12.27 7.87
C VAL A 223 -11.39 -11.73 7.01
N TRP A 224 -11.66 -10.87 6.02
CA TRP A 224 -10.61 -10.21 5.24
C TRP A 224 -9.67 -9.35 6.10
N ALA A 225 -10.23 -8.55 7.01
CA ALA A 225 -9.42 -7.72 7.92
C ALA A 225 -8.63 -8.56 8.94
N GLU A 226 -9.21 -9.65 9.44
CA GLU A 226 -8.51 -10.60 10.31
C GLU A 226 -7.40 -11.37 9.57
N GLN A 227 -7.57 -11.71 8.29
CA GLN A 227 -6.50 -12.25 7.44
C GLN A 227 -5.31 -11.27 7.29
N GLN A 228 -5.56 -9.97 7.20
CA GLN A 228 -4.48 -8.97 7.17
C GLN A 228 -3.75 -8.90 8.53
N MET A 229 -4.48 -9.04 9.65
CA MET A 229 -3.87 -9.10 10.99
C MET A 229 -3.10 -10.41 11.24
N ASP A 230 -3.57 -11.54 10.72
CA ASP A 230 -2.84 -12.81 10.70
C ASP A 230 -1.50 -12.66 9.98
N GLN A 231 -1.51 -12.05 8.79
CA GLN A 231 -0.30 -11.89 8.00
C GLN A 231 0.69 -10.92 8.67
N LEU A 232 0.17 -9.87 9.31
CA LEU A 232 0.95 -8.94 10.10
C LEU A 232 1.51 -9.56 11.37
N GLU A 233 0.73 -10.36 12.12
CA GLU A 233 1.20 -11.11 13.28
C GLU A 233 2.32 -12.08 12.89
N GLN A 234 2.18 -12.75 11.74
CA GLN A 234 3.23 -13.62 11.22
C GLN A 234 4.52 -12.84 10.95
N TRP A 235 4.47 -11.70 10.26
CA TRP A 235 5.67 -10.88 10.03
C TRP A 235 6.23 -10.28 11.33
N PHE A 236 5.38 -9.89 12.28
CA PHE A 236 5.77 -9.40 13.60
C PHE A 236 6.57 -10.42 14.40
N VAL A 237 6.13 -11.69 14.37
CA VAL A 237 6.69 -12.76 15.18
C VAL A 237 7.84 -13.49 14.47
N GLU A 238 7.68 -13.79 13.18
CA GLU A 238 8.54 -14.72 12.41
C GLU A 238 9.58 -14.02 11.53
N CYS A 239 9.58 -12.69 11.40
CA CYS A 239 10.76 -11.98 10.87
C CYS A 239 11.90 -11.98 11.89
N SER A 240 13.13 -12.07 11.41
CA SER A 240 14.38 -11.75 12.13
C SER A 240 14.82 -10.30 11.86
N GLU A 241 14.59 -9.79 10.64
CA GLU A 241 14.95 -8.42 10.27
C GLU A 241 13.92 -7.84 9.29
N VAL A 242 13.54 -6.58 9.49
CA VAL A 242 13.02 -5.74 8.39
C VAL A 242 13.74 -4.40 8.45
N LYS A 243 14.28 -3.96 7.31
CA LYS A 243 14.88 -2.64 7.12
C LYS A 243 14.27 -1.99 5.89
N LEU A 244 13.75 -0.78 6.07
CA LEU A 244 13.30 0.11 5.00
C LEU A 244 14.16 1.38 5.06
N GLY A 245 14.63 1.85 3.92
CA GLY A 245 15.33 3.13 3.80
C GLY A 245 14.86 3.89 2.56
N LEU A 246 14.66 5.19 2.67
CA LEU A 246 14.34 6.11 1.57
C LEU A 246 15.46 7.13 1.43
N LYS A 247 15.84 7.44 0.19
CA LYS A 247 16.86 8.43 -0.17
C LYS A 247 16.34 9.31 -1.29
N VAL A 248 16.84 10.55 -1.35
CA VAL A 248 16.69 11.43 -2.51
C VAL A 248 18.08 11.92 -2.89
N ASP A 249 18.34 12.00 -4.19
CA ASP A 249 19.58 12.46 -4.79
C ASP A 249 19.24 13.71 -5.60
N GLN A 250 19.52 14.91 -5.05
CA GLN A 250 19.16 16.18 -5.70
C GLN A 250 19.93 16.42 -7.02
N GLU A 251 21.15 15.87 -7.16
CA GLU A 251 21.95 16.03 -8.37
C GLU A 251 21.40 15.18 -9.53
N LYS A 252 21.10 13.91 -9.27
CA LYS A 252 20.50 12.98 -10.25
C LYS A 252 18.99 13.18 -10.38
N LYS A 253 18.37 13.87 -9.42
CA LYS A 253 16.93 14.12 -9.28
C LYS A 253 16.11 12.83 -9.24
N VAL A 254 16.57 11.87 -8.45
CA VAL A 254 15.98 10.54 -8.29
C VAL A 254 15.79 10.25 -6.80
N SER A 255 14.67 9.63 -6.44
CA SER A 255 14.56 8.96 -5.13
C SER A 255 14.79 7.46 -5.29
N THR A 256 15.42 6.84 -4.30
CA THR A 256 15.55 5.37 -4.21
C THR A 256 15.07 4.89 -2.85
N ALA A 257 14.38 3.75 -2.81
CA ALA A 257 14.02 3.08 -1.56
C ALA A 257 14.55 1.64 -1.53
N ASP A 258 15.22 1.29 -0.44
CA ASP A 258 15.83 -0.02 -0.20
C ASP A 258 14.97 -0.82 0.80
N VAL A 259 14.77 -2.11 0.51
CA VAL A 259 14.07 -3.10 1.35
C VAL A 259 15.01 -4.25 1.68
N ARG A 260 15.07 -4.65 2.94
CA ARG A 260 15.53 -5.99 3.36
C ARG A 260 14.54 -6.57 4.36
N PHE A 261 14.21 -7.84 4.18
CA PHE A 261 13.23 -8.60 4.95
C PHE A 261 13.79 -10.01 5.13
N ALA A 262 14.04 -10.44 6.37
CA ALA A 262 14.55 -11.77 6.69
C ALA A 262 13.60 -12.46 7.66
N ALA A 263 13.32 -13.73 7.41
CA ALA A 263 12.63 -14.61 8.35
C ALA A 263 13.58 -15.17 9.41
N LEU A 264 13.04 -15.59 10.54
CA LEU A 264 13.71 -16.47 11.50
C LEU A 264 13.75 -17.89 10.91
N PRO A 265 14.88 -18.62 11.02
CA PRO A 265 14.97 -20.00 10.55
C PRO A 265 13.85 -20.91 11.07
N GLU A 266 13.54 -21.96 10.30
CA GLU A 266 12.56 -23.01 10.63
C GLU A 266 11.08 -22.58 10.81
N THR A 267 10.78 -21.28 10.80
CA THR A 267 9.41 -20.73 10.77
C THR A 267 8.64 -21.08 9.50
N GLU A 268 7.31 -20.91 9.51
CA GLU A 268 6.53 -21.03 8.27
C GLU A 268 6.88 -19.90 7.29
N LEU A 269 7.07 -18.67 7.78
CA LEU A 269 7.51 -17.54 6.94
C LEU A 269 8.82 -17.82 6.19
N PHE A 270 9.80 -18.45 6.84
CA PHE A 270 11.05 -18.89 6.20
C PHE A 270 10.79 -19.91 5.09
N LYS A 271 9.91 -20.90 5.31
CA LYS A 271 9.53 -21.91 4.31
C LYS A 271 8.79 -21.27 3.12
N SER A 272 7.97 -20.24 3.36
CA SER A 272 7.32 -19.46 2.30
C SER A 272 8.35 -18.79 1.39
N ILE A 273 9.39 -18.18 1.96
CA ILE A 273 10.47 -17.54 1.19
C ILE A 273 11.35 -18.57 0.46
N GLU A 274 11.63 -19.73 1.08
CA GLU A 274 12.36 -20.80 0.41
C GLU A 274 11.61 -21.37 -0.81
N GLY A 275 10.29 -21.49 -0.72
CA GLY A 275 9.44 -21.99 -1.80
C GLY A 275 9.45 -21.15 -3.08
N VAL A 276 9.79 -19.85 -2.99
CA VAL A 276 9.82 -18.88 -4.10
C VAL A 276 10.59 -19.40 -5.30
N SER A 277 11.87 -19.73 -5.09
CA SER A 277 12.80 -20.07 -6.17
C SER A 277 12.62 -21.49 -6.69
N ALA A 278 11.83 -22.33 -6.01
CA ALA A 278 11.67 -23.73 -6.35
C ALA A 278 10.69 -23.97 -7.51
N GLN A 279 9.70 -23.08 -7.71
CA GLN A 279 8.71 -23.25 -8.79
C GLN A 279 9.10 -22.59 -10.12
N GLY A 280 9.69 -21.39 -10.06
CA GLY A 280 9.91 -20.54 -11.24
C GLY A 280 8.61 -19.97 -11.84
N SER A 281 8.71 -18.85 -12.56
CA SER A 281 7.56 -18.26 -13.26
C SER A 281 7.37 -18.92 -14.63
N ARG A 282 6.15 -19.36 -14.92
CA ARG A 282 5.72 -19.83 -16.25
C ARG A 282 5.89 -18.74 -17.32
N PHE A 283 5.77 -17.48 -16.93
CA PHE A 283 5.81 -16.32 -17.82
C PHE A 283 7.20 -15.68 -17.94
N SER A 284 8.22 -16.27 -17.32
CA SER A 284 9.61 -15.80 -17.35
C SER A 284 10.21 -15.62 -18.76
N VAL A 285 9.67 -16.31 -19.77
CA VAL A 285 10.10 -16.22 -21.18
C VAL A 285 9.35 -15.18 -22.03
N ILE A 286 8.36 -14.48 -21.45
CA ILE A 286 7.75 -13.32 -22.09
C ILE A 286 8.66 -12.12 -21.84
N GLU A 287 9.19 -11.50 -22.88
CA GLU A 287 10.09 -10.34 -22.75
C GLU A 287 9.32 -9.08 -22.31
N SER A 288 9.98 -8.21 -21.55
CA SER A 288 9.47 -6.87 -21.23
C SER A 288 9.49 -6.01 -22.50
N PRO A 289 8.37 -5.42 -22.96
CA PRO A 289 8.38 -4.53 -24.11
C PRO A 289 9.18 -3.26 -23.84
N GLU A 290 9.89 -2.77 -24.85
CA GLU A 290 10.52 -1.44 -24.80
C GLU A 290 9.44 -0.37 -24.62
N ASN A 291 9.74 0.65 -23.81
CA ASN A 291 8.84 1.77 -23.52
C ASN A 291 7.46 1.36 -22.98
N SER A 292 7.35 0.21 -22.30
CA SER A 292 6.10 -0.24 -21.67
C SER A 292 5.56 0.78 -20.65
N VAL A 293 4.27 1.10 -20.74
CA VAL A 293 3.57 1.95 -19.74
C VAL A 293 3.41 1.22 -18.40
N ILE A 294 3.23 -0.11 -18.45
CA ILE A 294 3.33 -0.99 -17.29
C ILE A 294 4.05 -2.28 -17.71
N ASP A 295 5.06 -2.72 -16.94
CA ASP A 295 5.58 -4.09 -16.96
C ASP A 295 5.57 -4.64 -15.52
N LEU A 296 4.47 -5.31 -15.16
CA LEU A 296 4.30 -6.03 -13.90
C LEU A 296 4.54 -7.52 -14.12
N ARG A 297 5.36 -8.12 -13.26
CA ARG A 297 5.61 -9.56 -13.13
C ARG A 297 5.56 -9.93 -11.66
N THR A 298 4.96 -11.06 -11.34
CA THR A 298 4.94 -11.60 -9.97
C THR A 298 5.02 -13.12 -10.02
N ASN A 299 5.76 -13.70 -9.07
CA ASN A 299 5.84 -15.14 -8.80
C ASN A 299 5.89 -15.33 -7.29
N TRP A 300 4.75 -15.09 -6.63
CA TRP A 300 4.63 -14.99 -5.19
C TRP A 300 3.99 -16.26 -4.60
N PRO A 301 4.71 -17.08 -3.80
CA PRO A 301 4.16 -18.31 -3.24
C PRO A 301 3.18 -18.06 -2.10
N TYR A 302 2.32 -19.04 -1.86
CA TYR A 302 1.37 -19.09 -0.75
C TYR A 302 1.62 -20.32 0.12
N ASP A 303 1.85 -20.11 1.42
CA ASP A 303 1.91 -21.21 2.40
C ASP A 303 0.54 -21.87 2.64
N SER A 304 0.50 -22.81 3.57
CA SER A 304 -0.72 -23.53 3.98
C SER A 304 -1.78 -22.58 4.57
N ALA A 305 -1.38 -21.57 5.35
CA ALA A 305 -2.29 -20.66 6.03
C ALA A 305 -2.87 -19.61 5.06
N VAL A 306 -2.05 -19.01 4.21
CA VAL A 306 -2.52 -18.12 3.13
C VAL A 306 -3.52 -18.85 2.22
N ARG A 307 -3.21 -20.09 1.82
CA ARG A 307 -4.12 -20.90 1.00
C ARG A 307 -5.44 -21.22 1.70
N ALA A 308 -5.42 -21.58 2.99
CA ALA A 308 -6.64 -21.82 3.76
C ALA A 308 -7.53 -20.57 3.83
N ARG A 309 -6.94 -19.40 4.14
CA ARG A 309 -7.67 -18.12 4.24
C ARG A 309 -8.25 -17.66 2.90
N LEU A 310 -7.53 -17.84 1.79
CA LEU A 310 -8.06 -17.53 0.46
C LEU A 310 -9.32 -18.32 0.13
N ARG A 311 -9.37 -19.63 0.45
CA ARG A 311 -10.58 -20.45 0.25
C ARG A 311 -11.77 -19.97 1.10
N GLU A 312 -11.52 -19.51 2.32
CA GLU A 312 -12.55 -18.94 3.18
C GLU A 312 -13.10 -17.61 2.63
N VAL A 313 -12.21 -16.70 2.19
CA VAL A 313 -12.60 -15.46 1.51
C VAL A 313 -13.40 -15.74 0.24
N TYR A 314 -13.00 -16.70 -0.59
CA TYR A 314 -13.71 -17.09 -1.80
C TYR A 314 -15.10 -17.68 -1.50
N LYS A 315 -15.22 -18.51 -0.45
CA LYS A 315 -16.50 -19.04 0.04
C LYS A 315 -17.44 -17.92 0.51
N LEU A 316 -16.93 -16.93 1.25
CA LEU A 316 -17.70 -15.78 1.74
C LEU A 316 -18.03 -14.76 0.64
N ALA A 317 -17.21 -14.66 -0.40
CA ALA A 317 -17.42 -13.75 -1.52
C ALA A 317 -18.65 -14.11 -2.36
N LYS A 318 -18.96 -15.40 -2.55
CA LYS A 318 -20.11 -15.86 -3.36
C LYS A 318 -21.46 -15.22 -2.97
N PRO A 319 -21.95 -15.37 -1.72
CA PRO A 319 -23.24 -14.76 -1.33
C PRO A 319 -23.21 -13.23 -1.35
N VAL A 320 -22.07 -12.59 -1.11
CA VAL A 320 -21.95 -11.12 -1.16
C VAL A 320 -22.03 -10.62 -2.60
N ALA A 321 -21.38 -11.30 -3.54
CA ALA A 321 -21.46 -11.00 -4.96
C ALA A 321 -22.89 -11.21 -5.50
N GLU A 322 -23.55 -12.31 -5.15
CA GLU A 322 -24.95 -12.53 -5.52
C GLU A 322 -25.87 -11.47 -4.90
N GLN A 323 -25.74 -11.15 -3.61
CA GLN A 323 -26.53 -10.10 -2.96
C GLN A 323 -26.33 -8.70 -3.57
N ALA A 324 -25.17 -8.44 -4.19
CA ALA A 324 -24.97 -7.22 -4.97
C ALA A 324 -25.71 -7.30 -6.31
N ILE A 325 -25.41 -8.31 -7.13
CA ILE A 325 -25.98 -8.51 -8.48
C ILE A 325 -27.51 -8.55 -8.46
N ARG A 326 -28.12 -9.20 -7.44
CA ARG A 326 -29.58 -9.30 -7.31
C ARG A 326 -30.26 -7.93 -7.11
N LYS A 327 -29.53 -6.91 -6.63
CA LYS A 327 -30.01 -5.52 -6.43
C LYS A 327 -29.89 -4.63 -7.67
N ASP A 328 -29.16 -5.05 -8.72
CA ASP A 328 -29.02 -4.28 -9.96
C ASP A 328 -30.40 -4.00 -10.58
N ASP A 329 -30.59 -2.85 -11.24
CA ASP A 329 -31.83 -2.53 -11.97
C ASP A 329 -31.76 -3.06 -13.42
N VAL A 330 -31.66 -4.38 -13.54
CA VAL A 330 -31.58 -5.14 -14.80
C VAL A 330 -32.48 -6.37 -14.75
N SER A 331 -32.74 -7.00 -15.90
CA SER A 331 -33.63 -8.18 -15.98
C SER A 331 -33.09 -9.38 -15.19
N ASP A 332 -33.98 -10.24 -14.69
CA ASP A 332 -33.58 -11.42 -13.91
C ASP A 332 -32.68 -12.38 -14.71
N LYS A 333 -32.87 -12.47 -16.03
CA LYS A 333 -31.97 -13.20 -16.95
C LYS A 333 -30.53 -12.68 -16.91
N VAL A 334 -30.36 -11.36 -16.89
CA VAL A 334 -29.04 -10.70 -16.79
C VAL A 334 -28.45 -10.95 -15.39
N LYS A 335 -29.27 -10.90 -14.34
CA LYS A 335 -28.86 -11.22 -12.96
C LYS A 335 -28.38 -12.66 -12.82
N ASP A 336 -29.12 -13.63 -13.36
CA ASP A 336 -28.75 -15.04 -13.33
C ASP A 336 -27.43 -15.30 -14.07
N ALA A 337 -27.24 -14.70 -15.26
CA ALA A 337 -25.98 -14.78 -15.99
C ALA A 337 -24.79 -14.15 -15.23
N ARG A 338 -24.99 -12.98 -14.60
CA ARG A 338 -23.99 -12.31 -13.75
C ARG A 338 -23.66 -13.15 -12.49
N VAL A 339 -24.65 -13.78 -11.86
CA VAL A 339 -24.45 -14.69 -10.71
C VAL A 339 -23.68 -15.94 -11.13
N GLU A 340 -24.05 -16.58 -12.25
CA GLU A 340 -23.35 -17.75 -12.76
C GLU A 340 -21.91 -17.43 -13.17
N PHE A 341 -21.69 -16.30 -13.86
CA PHE A 341 -20.36 -15.77 -14.15
C PHE A 341 -19.50 -15.63 -12.89
N SER A 342 -20.06 -15.01 -11.84
CA SER A 342 -19.37 -14.84 -10.55
C SER A 342 -19.09 -16.18 -9.87
N ASN A 343 -20.03 -17.13 -9.90
CA ASN A 343 -19.87 -18.46 -9.30
C ASN A 343 -18.75 -19.26 -9.97
N GLN A 344 -18.67 -19.20 -11.30
CA GLN A 344 -17.64 -19.87 -12.10
C GLN A 344 -16.26 -19.21 -11.91
N LEU A 345 -16.15 -17.87 -11.90
CA LEU A 345 -14.89 -17.19 -11.58
C LEU A 345 -14.36 -17.55 -10.19
N VAL A 346 -15.24 -17.66 -9.18
CA VAL A 346 -14.81 -18.06 -7.84
C VAL A 346 -14.42 -19.54 -7.77
N ALA A 347 -14.98 -20.42 -8.61
CA ALA A 347 -14.50 -21.80 -8.75
C ALA A 347 -13.07 -21.85 -9.33
N VAL A 348 -12.80 -21.07 -10.39
CA VAL A 348 -11.46 -20.91 -10.97
C VAL A 348 -10.45 -20.43 -9.93
N LEU A 349 -10.82 -19.44 -9.11
CA LEU A 349 -9.97 -18.93 -8.03
C LEU A 349 -9.69 -19.99 -6.97
N ASP A 350 -10.72 -20.75 -6.53
CA ASP A 350 -10.61 -21.80 -5.51
C ASP A 350 -9.76 -23.00 -5.97
N GLU A 351 -9.92 -23.47 -7.21
CA GLU A 351 -9.03 -24.50 -7.78
C GLU A 351 -7.58 -24.01 -7.90
N SER A 352 -7.39 -22.73 -8.24
CA SER A 352 -6.07 -22.12 -8.44
C SER A 352 -5.28 -21.97 -7.14
N VAL A 353 -5.92 -22.05 -5.96
CA VAL A 353 -5.24 -22.09 -4.65
C VAL A 353 -4.22 -23.25 -4.60
N ASP A 354 -4.51 -24.38 -5.23
CA ASP A 354 -3.64 -25.56 -5.29
C ASP A 354 -2.53 -25.47 -6.34
N ILE A 355 -2.24 -24.27 -6.85
CA ILE A 355 -0.99 -23.95 -7.57
C ILE A 355 0.13 -23.59 -6.57
N GLY A 356 -0.25 -23.07 -5.40
CA GLY A 356 0.70 -22.68 -4.35
C GLY A 356 1.30 -21.27 -4.52
N GLY A 357 0.71 -20.40 -5.33
CA GLY A 357 1.16 -19.01 -5.49
C GLY A 357 0.44 -18.24 -6.61
N LEU A 358 0.75 -16.94 -6.70
CA LEU A 358 0.39 -16.06 -7.80
C LEU A 358 1.57 -15.91 -8.77
N ASP A 359 1.46 -16.54 -9.93
CA ASP A 359 2.35 -16.39 -11.08
C ASP A 359 1.59 -15.63 -12.18
N LEU A 360 2.03 -14.41 -12.50
CA LEU A 360 1.34 -13.47 -13.39
C LEU A 360 2.33 -12.53 -14.11
N VAL A 361 1.99 -12.19 -15.35
CA VAL A 361 2.55 -11.04 -16.08
C VAL A 361 1.41 -10.12 -16.56
N LEU A 362 1.61 -8.81 -16.45
CA LEU A 362 0.76 -7.77 -17.04
C LEU A 362 1.67 -6.75 -17.72
N ASN A 363 1.48 -6.54 -19.03
CA ASN A 363 2.30 -5.65 -19.83
C ASN A 363 1.42 -4.75 -20.72
N VAL A 364 1.37 -3.45 -20.40
CA VAL A 364 0.81 -2.41 -21.28
C VAL A 364 1.95 -1.79 -22.07
N ALA A 365 1.88 -1.81 -23.40
CA ALA A 365 2.96 -1.36 -24.29
C ALA A 365 2.41 -0.52 -25.46
N PRO A 366 3.18 0.44 -26.00
CA PRO A 366 2.81 1.19 -27.20
C PRO A 366 2.56 0.27 -28.41
N SER A 367 1.62 0.67 -29.27
CA SER A 367 1.25 -0.01 -30.51
C SER A 367 0.66 1.01 -31.48
N GLY A 368 1.51 1.54 -32.38
CA GLY A 368 1.15 2.69 -33.21
C GLY A 368 0.90 3.94 -32.36
N ASP A 369 -0.20 4.64 -32.62
CA ASP A 369 -0.67 5.79 -31.85
C ASP A 369 -1.39 5.39 -30.53
N TYR A 370 -1.58 4.09 -30.29
CA TYR A 370 -2.31 3.52 -29.16
C TYR A 370 -1.40 2.63 -28.30
N HIS A 371 -2.01 1.87 -27.39
CA HIS A 371 -1.36 0.82 -26.61
C HIS A 371 -2.05 -0.53 -26.84
N ASN A 372 -1.36 -1.62 -26.52
CA ASN A 372 -2.00 -2.90 -26.25
C ASN A 372 -1.65 -3.42 -24.85
N ILE A 373 -2.61 -4.10 -24.24
CA ILE A 373 -2.45 -4.83 -22.99
C ILE A 373 -2.27 -6.32 -23.30
N LEU A 374 -1.38 -6.96 -22.54
CA LEU A 374 -1.29 -8.41 -22.41
C LEU A 374 -1.29 -8.74 -20.91
N VAL A 375 -2.18 -9.63 -20.49
CA VAL A 375 -2.18 -10.25 -19.15
C VAL A 375 -2.11 -11.77 -19.35
N ALA A 376 -1.30 -12.43 -18.53
CA ALA A 376 -1.35 -13.88 -18.37
C ALA A 376 -1.23 -14.23 -16.88
N VAL A 377 -2.06 -15.16 -16.42
CA VAL A 377 -2.08 -15.64 -15.03
C VAL A 377 -2.15 -17.16 -15.02
N ARG A 378 -1.36 -17.80 -14.16
CA ARG A 378 -1.34 -19.25 -13.97
C ARG A 378 -2.57 -19.65 -13.15
N CYS A 379 -3.41 -20.53 -13.68
CA CYS A 379 -4.70 -20.88 -13.08
C CYS A 379 -5.08 -22.35 -13.36
N LYS A 380 -6.13 -22.84 -12.69
CA LYS A 380 -6.84 -24.09 -13.01
C LYS A 380 -8.28 -23.76 -13.45
N GLY A 381 -9.22 -24.70 -13.39
CA GLY A 381 -10.63 -24.44 -13.72
C GLY A 381 -10.90 -24.12 -15.19
N GLN A 382 -10.24 -24.78 -16.15
CA GLN A 382 -10.45 -24.52 -17.59
C GLN A 382 -11.93 -24.63 -18.01
N GLU A 383 -12.66 -25.60 -17.45
CA GLU A 383 -14.09 -25.78 -17.69
C GLU A 383 -14.91 -24.60 -17.12
N SER A 384 -14.63 -24.20 -15.87
CA SER A 384 -15.28 -23.03 -15.24
C SER A 384 -14.93 -21.71 -15.93
N LEU A 385 -13.70 -21.50 -16.40
CA LEU A 385 -13.35 -20.36 -17.25
C LEU A 385 -14.21 -20.34 -18.53
N THR A 386 -14.31 -21.48 -19.21
CA THR A 386 -15.10 -21.61 -20.45
C THR A 386 -16.60 -21.38 -20.18
N ALA A 387 -17.12 -21.87 -19.05
CA ALA A 387 -18.49 -21.64 -18.61
C ALA A 387 -18.75 -20.18 -18.25
N ALA A 388 -17.79 -19.51 -17.58
CA ALA A 388 -17.86 -18.09 -17.27
C ALA A 388 -17.92 -17.23 -18.54
N LEU A 389 -17.00 -17.44 -19.50
CA LEU A 389 -16.97 -16.64 -20.74
C LEU A 389 -18.33 -16.66 -21.47
N LYS A 390 -19.00 -17.82 -21.51
CA LYS A 390 -20.33 -17.99 -22.13
C LYS A 390 -21.44 -17.15 -21.50
N GLN A 391 -21.30 -16.72 -20.25
CA GLN A 391 -22.27 -15.83 -19.60
C GLN A 391 -22.10 -14.36 -20.02
N LEU A 392 -20.92 -13.94 -20.48
CA LEU A 392 -20.64 -12.54 -20.83
C LEU A 392 -21.67 -11.89 -21.77
N PRO A 393 -22.03 -12.46 -22.94
CA PRO A 393 -23.05 -11.89 -23.84
C PRO A 393 -24.50 -11.98 -23.32
N ILE A 394 -24.70 -12.55 -22.12
CA ILE A 394 -25.99 -12.59 -21.42
C ILE A 394 -25.95 -11.64 -20.19
N ALA A 395 -24.77 -11.45 -19.61
CA ALA A 395 -24.49 -10.56 -18.48
C ALA A 395 -24.38 -9.08 -18.90
N GLU A 396 -24.01 -8.80 -20.16
CA GLU A 396 -24.26 -7.53 -20.86
C GLU A 396 -24.68 -7.78 -22.32
N GLU A 397 -25.87 -7.30 -22.70
CA GLU A 397 -26.53 -7.69 -23.97
C GLU A 397 -25.90 -7.06 -25.23
N LYS A 398 -25.06 -6.03 -25.08
CA LYS A 398 -24.25 -5.44 -26.15
C LYS A 398 -23.00 -6.26 -26.50
N TRP A 399 -22.54 -7.10 -25.58
CA TRP A 399 -21.27 -7.80 -25.75
C TRP A 399 -21.51 -9.04 -26.63
N THR A 400 -20.64 -9.28 -27.60
CA THR A 400 -20.72 -10.50 -28.41
C THR A 400 -19.47 -11.35 -28.22
N LEU A 401 -19.68 -12.64 -27.93
CA LEU A 401 -18.59 -13.61 -27.78
C LEU A 401 -18.56 -14.53 -29.00
N LYS A 402 -17.46 -14.48 -29.74
CA LYS A 402 -17.10 -15.46 -30.76
C LYS A 402 -16.16 -16.48 -30.14
N GLU A 403 -16.71 -17.61 -29.72
CA GLU A 403 -15.94 -18.72 -29.16
C GLU A 403 -14.96 -19.33 -30.16
N ASN A 404 -13.81 -19.82 -29.67
CA ASN A 404 -12.83 -20.58 -30.45
C ASN A 404 -12.40 -19.90 -31.77
N ALA A 405 -12.27 -18.57 -31.74
CA ALA A 405 -11.88 -17.74 -32.88
C ALA A 405 -10.44 -18.02 -33.37
N ALA A 406 -9.61 -18.65 -32.54
CA ALA A 406 -8.39 -19.36 -32.90
C ALA A 406 -8.06 -20.41 -31.81
N GLU A 407 -7.14 -21.33 -32.10
CA GLU A 407 -6.46 -22.15 -31.10
C GLU A 407 -4.95 -22.01 -31.29
N VAL A 408 -4.19 -21.95 -30.20
CA VAL A 408 -2.71 -21.93 -30.22
C VAL A 408 -2.18 -22.80 -29.10
N GLU A 409 -1.43 -23.85 -29.45
CA GLU A 409 -0.73 -24.74 -28.50
C GLU A 409 -1.61 -25.42 -27.42
N GLY A 410 -2.90 -25.59 -27.69
CA GLY A 410 -3.90 -26.09 -26.72
C GLY A 410 -4.53 -25.00 -25.83
N VAL A 411 -4.34 -23.72 -26.16
CA VAL A 411 -5.08 -22.57 -25.61
C VAL A 411 -6.15 -22.16 -26.62
N ALA A 412 -7.42 -22.24 -26.23
CA ALA A 412 -8.54 -21.73 -27.01
C ALA A 412 -8.60 -20.20 -26.89
N ILE A 413 -8.66 -19.49 -28.01
CA ILE A 413 -8.73 -18.02 -28.04
C ILE A 413 -10.14 -17.61 -28.50
N HIS A 414 -10.87 -16.97 -27.59
CA HIS A 414 -12.19 -16.40 -27.82
C HIS A 414 -12.04 -14.90 -28.16
N GLU A 415 -12.92 -14.38 -29.01
CA GLU A 415 -13.00 -12.95 -29.34
C GLU A 415 -14.25 -12.37 -28.67
N LEU A 416 -14.06 -11.51 -27.67
CA LEU A 416 -15.12 -10.73 -27.04
C LEU A 416 -15.14 -9.33 -27.67
N VAL A 417 -16.29 -8.92 -28.23
CA VAL A 417 -16.49 -7.59 -28.79
C VAL A 417 -17.31 -6.75 -27.82
N ILE A 418 -16.75 -5.61 -27.42
CA ILE A 418 -17.32 -4.60 -26.50
C ILE A 418 -17.41 -3.21 -27.14
N ALA A 419 -17.35 -3.12 -28.48
CA ALA A 419 -17.22 -1.85 -29.21
C ALA A 419 -18.34 -0.83 -28.92
N GLU A 420 -19.55 -1.29 -28.57
CA GLU A 420 -20.70 -0.43 -28.20
C GLU A 420 -20.67 0.06 -26.73
N ASP A 421 -19.68 -0.37 -25.94
CA ASP A 421 -19.39 0.05 -24.56
C ASP A 421 -17.96 0.63 -24.41
N LEU A 422 -17.22 0.83 -25.49
CA LEU A 422 -15.95 1.54 -25.43
C LEU A 422 -16.19 3.00 -25.03
N THR A 423 -15.64 3.41 -23.90
CA THR A 423 -15.62 4.83 -23.53
C THR A 423 -14.57 5.60 -24.34
N PRO A 424 -14.77 6.91 -24.60
CA PRO A 424 -13.78 7.74 -25.29
C PRO A 424 -12.35 7.66 -24.71
N ALA A 425 -12.19 7.51 -23.39
CA ALA A 425 -10.89 7.31 -22.75
C ALA A 425 -10.24 5.96 -23.13
N VAL A 426 -11.02 4.88 -23.20
CA VAL A 426 -10.54 3.56 -23.63
C VAL A 426 -10.23 3.56 -25.12
N GLU A 427 -11.08 4.15 -25.97
CA GLU A 427 -10.79 4.34 -27.41
C GLU A 427 -9.48 5.11 -27.63
N LYS A 428 -9.28 6.21 -26.90
CA LYS A 428 -8.09 7.07 -26.97
C LYS A 428 -6.82 6.35 -26.56
N PHE A 429 -6.90 5.38 -25.66
CA PHE A 429 -5.71 4.71 -25.11
C PHE A 429 -5.37 3.39 -25.80
N TYR A 430 -6.38 2.57 -26.15
CA TYR A 430 -6.21 1.23 -26.74
C TYR A 430 -6.65 1.13 -28.22
N GLY A 431 -7.28 2.16 -28.76
CA GLY A 431 -7.83 2.17 -30.12
C GLY A 431 -9.27 1.66 -30.20
N LYS A 432 -9.88 1.87 -31.37
CA LYS A 432 -11.32 1.69 -31.62
C LYS A 432 -11.77 0.27 -31.98
N SER A 433 -10.91 -0.75 -31.79
CA SER A 433 -11.25 -2.12 -32.21
C SER A 433 -12.38 -2.72 -31.39
N GLY A 434 -12.42 -2.45 -30.08
CA GLY A 434 -13.39 -3.01 -29.14
C GLY A 434 -13.27 -4.52 -28.97
N ILE A 435 -12.18 -5.14 -29.44
CA ILE A 435 -11.98 -6.60 -29.34
C ILE A 435 -11.01 -6.90 -28.20
N ILE A 436 -11.45 -7.74 -27.27
CA ILE A 436 -10.63 -8.37 -26.25
C ILE A 436 -10.48 -9.85 -26.61
N TYR A 437 -9.23 -10.31 -26.70
CA TYR A 437 -8.87 -11.70 -26.94
C TYR A 437 -8.70 -12.41 -25.61
N LEU A 438 -9.47 -13.47 -25.38
CA LEU A 438 -9.50 -14.22 -24.13
C LEU A 438 -8.98 -15.63 -24.39
N GLY A 439 -7.80 -15.94 -23.85
CA GLY A 439 -7.15 -17.24 -24.01
C GLY A 439 -7.42 -18.16 -22.81
N VAL A 440 -8.08 -19.29 -23.04
CA VAL A 440 -8.40 -20.29 -22.01
C VAL A 440 -7.60 -21.56 -22.28
N GLY A 441 -6.67 -21.87 -21.38
CA GLY A 441 -5.83 -23.08 -21.42
C GLY A 441 -5.93 -23.90 -20.13
N PRO A 442 -5.29 -25.09 -20.09
CA PRO A 442 -5.37 -26.02 -18.96
C PRO A 442 -4.61 -25.56 -17.70
N ASP A 443 -3.67 -24.62 -17.83
CA ASP A 443 -2.76 -24.17 -16.77
C ASP A 443 -2.54 -22.64 -16.72
N ALA A 444 -3.22 -21.89 -17.59
CA ALA A 444 -3.14 -20.43 -17.65
C ALA A 444 -4.36 -19.81 -18.34
N PHE A 445 -4.77 -18.64 -17.84
CA PHE A 445 -5.71 -17.72 -18.47
C PHE A 445 -4.95 -16.52 -19.04
N TRP A 446 -5.41 -16.03 -20.19
CA TRP A 446 -4.79 -14.94 -20.93
C TRP A 446 -5.84 -13.91 -21.34
N LEU A 447 -5.45 -12.64 -21.31
CA LEU A 447 -6.25 -11.54 -21.85
C LEU A 447 -5.33 -10.63 -22.68
N ALA A 448 -5.77 -10.23 -23.86
CA ALA A 448 -5.10 -9.19 -24.64
C ALA A 448 -6.11 -8.25 -25.32
N GLY A 449 -5.78 -6.97 -25.44
CA GLY A 449 -6.66 -5.97 -26.06
C GLY A 449 -5.89 -4.76 -26.60
N GLY A 450 -6.49 -4.06 -27.55
CA GLY A 450 -5.87 -2.96 -28.31
C GLY A 450 -5.21 -3.40 -29.62
N GLU A 451 -4.52 -2.48 -30.30
CA GLU A 451 -3.97 -2.74 -31.65
C GLU A 451 -2.81 -3.75 -31.63
N GLY A 452 -2.84 -4.75 -32.54
CA GLY A 452 -1.84 -5.83 -32.61
C GLY A 452 -1.91 -6.86 -31.46
N ALA A 453 -2.93 -6.78 -30.60
CA ALA A 453 -3.03 -7.61 -29.41
C ALA A 453 -3.19 -9.12 -29.69
N LYS A 454 -3.82 -9.49 -30.82
CA LYS A 454 -4.02 -10.91 -31.20
C LYS A 454 -2.70 -11.58 -31.53
N GLU A 455 -1.89 -10.94 -32.36
CA GLU A 455 -0.59 -11.40 -32.82
C GLU A 455 0.36 -11.50 -31.63
N ARG A 456 0.34 -10.48 -30.75
CA ARG A 456 1.09 -10.46 -29.49
C ARG A 456 0.70 -11.62 -28.57
N LEU A 457 -0.61 -11.86 -28.36
CA LEU A 457 -1.11 -12.98 -27.55
C LEU A 457 -0.66 -14.33 -28.11
N GLN A 458 -0.87 -14.56 -29.41
CA GLN A 458 -0.50 -15.83 -30.06
C GLN A 458 1.02 -16.08 -30.02
N ALA A 459 1.84 -15.03 -30.15
CA ALA A 459 3.29 -15.12 -30.01
C ALA A 459 3.70 -15.45 -28.56
N SER A 460 3.08 -14.84 -27.55
CA SER A 460 3.38 -15.09 -26.14
C SER A 460 2.99 -16.50 -25.68
N ILE A 461 1.84 -17.03 -26.13
CA ILE A 461 1.44 -18.42 -25.88
C ILE A 461 2.47 -19.38 -26.48
N LYS A 462 2.90 -19.16 -27.74
CA LYS A 462 3.93 -19.98 -28.39
C LYS A 462 5.27 -19.92 -27.66
N LYS A 463 5.72 -18.74 -27.23
CA LYS A 463 6.94 -18.59 -26.42
C LYS A 463 6.87 -19.42 -25.12
N VAL A 464 5.77 -19.30 -24.35
CA VAL A 464 5.58 -20.06 -23.11
C VAL A 464 5.46 -21.58 -23.33
N LYS A 465 4.87 -22.03 -24.46
CA LYS A 465 4.82 -23.47 -24.79
C LYS A 465 6.18 -24.03 -25.22
N SER A 466 6.93 -23.27 -26.03
CA SER A 466 8.20 -23.69 -26.62
C SER A 466 9.39 -23.62 -25.65
N ALA A 467 9.20 -23.02 -24.48
CA ALA A 467 10.21 -22.96 -23.44
C ALA A 467 10.40 -24.30 -22.73
N ASP A 468 11.65 -24.59 -22.36
CA ASP A 468 11.96 -25.55 -21.30
C ASP A 468 11.25 -25.16 -19.99
N ALA A 469 11.17 -26.11 -19.04
CA ALA A 469 10.55 -25.90 -17.74
C ALA A 469 10.98 -24.58 -17.06
N ALA A 470 10.01 -23.90 -16.45
CA ALA A 470 10.14 -22.54 -15.91
C ALA A 470 11.45 -22.36 -15.13
N LYS A 471 12.30 -21.44 -15.60
CA LYS A 471 13.60 -21.21 -14.96
C LYS A 471 13.38 -20.66 -13.54
N PRO A 472 14.08 -21.19 -12.52
CA PRO A 472 14.13 -20.59 -11.20
C PRO A 472 14.48 -19.11 -11.28
N SER A 473 13.51 -18.26 -10.98
CA SER A 473 13.72 -16.82 -10.80
C SER A 473 13.86 -16.54 -9.32
N GLN A 474 14.81 -15.68 -8.97
CA GLN A 474 14.86 -15.07 -7.65
C GLN A 474 13.94 -13.84 -7.55
N GLU A 475 13.42 -13.33 -8.69
CA GLU A 475 12.50 -12.20 -8.72
C GLU A 475 11.10 -12.62 -8.26
N LEU A 476 10.66 -12.03 -7.15
CA LEU A 476 9.34 -12.17 -6.56
C LEU A 476 8.33 -11.26 -7.26
N VAL A 477 8.73 -9.99 -7.44
CA VAL A 477 7.94 -8.94 -8.08
C VAL A 477 8.90 -8.07 -8.89
N LYS A 478 8.51 -7.74 -10.12
CA LYS A 478 9.09 -6.64 -10.90
C LYS A 478 7.94 -5.76 -11.37
N LEU A 479 8.05 -4.45 -11.20
CA LEU A 479 7.07 -3.47 -11.64
C LEU A 479 7.81 -2.26 -12.22
N HIS A 480 7.52 -1.95 -13.49
CA HIS A 480 7.84 -0.66 -14.11
C HIS A 480 6.53 0.06 -14.45
N ILE A 481 6.47 1.38 -14.23
CA ILE A 481 5.34 2.25 -14.57
C ILE A 481 5.85 3.54 -15.22
N GLN A 482 5.21 3.96 -16.31
CA GLN A 482 5.26 5.35 -16.82
C GLN A 482 4.00 6.10 -16.35
N ALA A 483 4.20 7.20 -15.63
CA ALA A 483 3.13 7.82 -14.85
C ALA A 483 2.16 8.66 -15.71
N LEU A 484 2.63 9.46 -16.67
CA LEU A 484 1.77 10.32 -17.49
C LEU A 484 0.69 9.53 -18.24
N PRO A 485 1.00 8.52 -19.07
CA PRO A 485 -0.01 7.77 -19.80
C PRO A 485 -0.99 7.06 -18.86
N LEU A 486 -0.51 6.49 -17.74
CA LEU A 486 -1.37 5.81 -16.77
C LEU A 486 -2.31 6.77 -16.03
N VAL A 487 -1.79 7.87 -15.45
CA VAL A 487 -2.60 8.83 -14.69
C VAL A 487 -3.55 9.60 -15.61
N GLN A 488 -3.13 9.95 -16.84
CA GLN A 488 -4.01 10.55 -17.84
C GLN A 488 -5.17 9.60 -18.20
N SER A 489 -4.89 8.31 -18.42
CA SER A 489 -5.93 7.29 -18.71
C SER A 489 -6.90 7.11 -17.54
N MET A 490 -6.38 6.95 -16.31
CA MET A 490 -7.21 6.83 -15.09
C MET A 490 -8.08 8.07 -14.84
N HIS A 491 -7.57 9.25 -15.12
CA HIS A 491 -8.30 10.51 -14.96
C HIS A 491 -9.39 10.69 -16.01
N ASP A 492 -9.07 10.42 -17.29
CA ASP A 492 -10.03 10.50 -18.38
C ASP A 492 -11.20 9.52 -18.14
N MET A 493 -10.90 8.27 -17.79
CA MET A 493 -11.93 7.27 -17.41
C MET A 493 -12.76 7.68 -16.18
N SER A 494 -12.19 8.44 -15.23
CA SER A 494 -12.91 8.90 -14.04
C SER A 494 -13.86 10.07 -14.26
N LYS A 495 -13.78 10.73 -15.43
CA LYS A 495 -14.60 11.90 -15.80
C LYS A 495 -15.78 11.57 -16.73
N GLU A 496 -15.91 10.33 -17.15
CA GLU A 496 -16.97 9.87 -18.04
C GLU A 496 -18.22 9.47 -17.23
N GLU A 497 -19.42 9.77 -17.75
CA GLU A 497 -20.67 9.34 -17.11
C GLU A 497 -20.78 7.81 -17.14
N GLY A 498 -20.82 7.19 -15.95
CA GLY A 498 -20.71 5.72 -15.82
C GLY A 498 -19.28 5.18 -15.77
N GLY A 499 -18.25 6.04 -15.77
CA GLY A 499 -16.85 5.66 -15.72
C GLY A 499 -16.47 4.77 -14.53
N PHE A 500 -15.65 3.74 -14.79
CA PHE A 500 -15.30 2.73 -13.78
C PHE A 500 -14.33 3.24 -12.71
N ASN A 501 -14.88 3.80 -11.64
CA ASN A 501 -14.12 4.11 -10.43
C ASN A 501 -14.07 2.88 -9.50
N LEU A 502 -13.00 2.08 -9.60
CA LEU A 502 -12.77 0.90 -8.76
C LEU A 502 -12.94 1.17 -7.25
N LEU A 503 -12.50 2.34 -6.78
CA LEU A 503 -12.60 2.70 -5.35
C LEU A 503 -14.04 2.99 -4.95
N GLU A 504 -14.84 3.55 -5.85
CA GLU A 504 -16.28 3.78 -5.62
C GLU A 504 -17.08 2.48 -5.71
N GLU A 505 -16.77 1.60 -6.67
CA GLU A 505 -17.40 0.28 -6.78
C GLU A 505 -17.12 -0.59 -5.55
N LEU A 506 -15.87 -0.64 -5.06
CA LEU A 506 -15.54 -1.33 -3.82
C LEU A 506 -16.23 -0.72 -2.59
N ARG A 507 -16.57 0.59 -2.59
CA ARG A 507 -17.38 1.23 -1.54
C ARG A 507 -18.87 0.87 -1.67
N LYS A 508 -19.46 0.98 -2.86
CA LYS A 508 -20.86 0.58 -3.15
C LYS A 508 -21.13 -0.89 -2.79
N ARG A 509 -20.14 -1.75 -3.05
CA ARG A 509 -20.17 -3.20 -2.73
C ARG A 509 -19.81 -3.50 -1.26
N GLY A 510 -19.63 -2.48 -0.41
CA GLY A 510 -19.34 -2.60 1.03
C GLY A 510 -17.90 -2.96 1.40
N LEU A 511 -17.12 -3.49 0.45
CA LEU A 511 -15.76 -4.00 0.62
C LEU A 511 -14.75 -2.95 1.13
N MET A 512 -15.03 -1.65 0.92
CA MET A 512 -14.30 -0.54 1.53
C MET A 512 -15.20 0.34 2.42
N PRO A 513 -14.62 1.14 3.35
CA PRO A 513 -15.37 2.10 4.16
C PRO A 513 -16.21 3.05 3.31
N SER A 514 -17.52 3.05 3.54
CA SER A 514 -18.44 4.02 2.94
C SER A 514 -18.16 5.43 3.47
N GLN A 515 -18.26 6.43 2.60
CA GLN A 515 -18.42 7.81 3.06
C GLN A 515 -19.86 7.97 3.55
N ASN A 516 -20.08 8.05 4.85
CA ASN A 516 -21.37 8.42 5.39
C ASN A 516 -21.72 9.85 4.97
N LYS A 517 -22.51 9.99 3.91
CA LYS A 517 -23.32 11.19 3.67
C LYS A 517 -24.48 11.19 4.67
N ASP A 518 -24.73 12.38 5.21
CA ASP A 518 -25.99 12.83 5.81
C ASP A 518 -26.60 11.96 6.94
N THR A 519 -26.16 12.28 8.16
CA THR A 519 -27.04 12.29 9.34
C THR A 519 -26.54 13.39 10.28
N ALA A 520 -27.36 14.43 10.47
CA ALA A 520 -27.09 15.53 11.39
C ALA A 520 -27.90 15.33 12.68
N PRO A 521 -27.27 15.14 13.84
CA PRO A 521 -27.95 15.25 15.13
C PRO A 521 -28.15 16.73 15.47
N ASP A 522 -29.35 17.09 15.92
CA ASP A 522 -29.65 18.43 16.40
C ASP A 522 -29.38 18.51 17.92
N GLY A 523 -28.83 19.64 18.39
CA GLY A 523 -28.45 19.86 19.80
C GLY A 523 -27.03 19.42 20.19
N LYS A 524 -26.03 20.26 19.87
CA LYS A 524 -24.59 19.90 19.93
C LYS A 524 -23.94 20.02 21.31
N THR A 525 -23.13 19.02 21.65
CA THR A 525 -22.10 19.04 22.70
C THR A 525 -20.69 19.30 22.14
N GLY A 526 -19.73 19.61 23.01
CA GLY A 526 -18.35 19.93 22.60
C GLY A 526 -17.63 18.79 21.87
N GLU A 527 -17.92 17.54 22.20
CA GLU A 527 -17.29 16.37 21.59
C GLU A 527 -17.75 16.14 20.13
N GLU A 528 -19.01 16.45 19.83
CA GLU A 528 -19.57 16.34 18.49
C GLU A 528 -18.93 17.33 17.53
N SER A 529 -18.60 18.54 17.99
CA SER A 529 -17.87 19.54 17.17
C SER A 529 -16.48 19.05 16.75
N ARG A 530 -15.81 18.22 17.57
CA ARG A 530 -14.54 17.57 17.20
C ARG A 530 -14.77 16.49 16.15
N LYS A 531 -15.80 15.65 16.31
CA LYS A 531 -16.18 14.60 15.34
C LYS A 531 -16.60 15.18 13.99
N GLU A 532 -17.31 16.30 14.00
CA GLU A 532 -17.77 17.04 12.81
C GLU A 532 -16.59 17.61 12.01
N LYS A 533 -15.65 18.31 12.67
CA LYS A 533 -14.42 18.81 12.03
C LYS A 533 -13.55 17.69 11.44
N THR A 534 -13.47 16.53 12.10
CA THR A 534 -12.78 15.35 11.55
C THR A 534 -13.49 14.80 10.32
N LYS A 535 -14.82 14.66 10.34
CA LYS A 535 -15.62 14.23 9.17
C LYS A 535 -15.40 15.15 7.96
N GLN A 536 -15.47 16.46 8.16
CA GLN A 536 -15.26 17.45 7.09
C GLN A 536 -13.86 17.32 6.46
N ARG A 537 -12.82 17.17 7.29
CA ARG A 537 -11.44 16.98 6.79
C ARG A 537 -11.24 15.68 6.02
N THR A 538 -11.87 14.58 6.45
CA THR A 538 -11.87 13.31 5.69
C THR A 538 -12.59 13.44 4.35
N GLN A 539 -13.65 14.27 4.27
CA GLN A 539 -14.33 14.57 3.01
C GLN A 539 -13.47 15.47 2.10
N GLN A 540 -12.78 16.49 2.63
CA GLN A 540 -11.84 17.33 1.88
C GLN A 540 -10.71 16.49 1.27
N LEU A 541 -10.03 15.66 2.08
CA LEU A 541 -8.97 14.75 1.62
C LEU A 541 -9.43 13.78 0.53
N ALA A 542 -10.67 13.29 0.61
CA ALA A 542 -11.23 12.36 -0.37
C ALA A 542 -11.74 13.03 -1.66
N ASN A 543 -11.90 14.36 -1.66
CA ASN A 543 -12.32 15.17 -2.80
C ASN A 543 -11.14 15.95 -3.44
N PHE A 544 -9.92 15.76 -2.94
CA PHE A 544 -8.70 16.42 -3.43
C PHE A 544 -8.35 15.96 -4.86
N ASP A 545 -8.47 16.87 -5.84
CA ASP A 545 -8.10 16.60 -7.24
C ASP A 545 -6.58 16.60 -7.42
N TRP A 546 -5.97 15.49 -7.00
CA TRP A 546 -4.56 15.21 -7.23
C TRP A 546 -4.28 14.90 -8.72
N GLN A 547 -5.24 14.32 -9.44
CA GLN A 547 -5.04 13.82 -10.79
C GLN A 547 -4.74 14.93 -11.80
N SER A 548 -5.55 16.01 -11.84
CA SER A 548 -5.31 17.11 -12.78
C SER A 548 -3.93 17.75 -12.57
N THR A 549 -3.52 17.88 -11.30
CA THR A 549 -2.24 18.47 -10.88
C THR A 549 -1.05 17.56 -11.23
N ALA A 550 -1.20 16.25 -11.03
CA ALA A 550 -0.21 15.27 -11.47
C ALA A 550 -0.06 15.28 -13.00
N ILE A 551 -1.16 15.34 -13.75
CA ILE A 551 -1.14 15.38 -15.22
C ILE A 551 -0.48 16.65 -15.75
N GLU A 552 -0.77 17.83 -15.18
CA GLU A 552 -0.08 19.08 -15.57
C GLU A 552 1.42 18.99 -15.32
N THR A 553 1.82 18.39 -14.19
CA THR A 553 3.22 18.29 -13.78
C THR A 553 3.99 17.29 -14.63
N LEU A 554 3.43 16.09 -14.85
CA LEU A 554 4.01 15.03 -15.68
C LEU A 554 4.07 15.41 -17.17
N LYS A 555 3.22 16.34 -17.65
CA LYS A 555 3.34 16.91 -19.01
C LYS A 555 4.58 17.80 -19.20
N LYS A 556 5.19 18.31 -18.13
CA LYS A 556 6.47 19.04 -18.20
C LYS A 556 7.64 18.07 -18.33
N GLN A 557 7.53 16.90 -17.70
CA GLN A 557 8.49 15.79 -17.77
C GLN A 557 7.84 14.54 -17.15
N ASP A 558 7.79 13.44 -17.89
CA ASP A 558 7.17 12.21 -17.40
C ASP A 558 7.99 11.59 -16.25
N GLY A 559 7.29 10.87 -15.38
CA GLY A 559 7.83 10.16 -14.24
C GLY A 559 7.82 8.66 -14.47
N GLN A 560 8.94 8.00 -14.22
CA GLN A 560 9.04 6.55 -14.15
C GLN A 560 9.11 6.13 -12.69
N PHE A 561 8.44 5.02 -12.38
CA PHE A 561 8.55 4.31 -11.10
C PHE A 561 8.91 2.85 -11.37
N ASP A 562 9.99 2.41 -10.74
CA ASP A 562 10.46 1.03 -10.77
C ASP A 562 10.44 0.44 -9.36
N LEU A 563 10.05 -0.83 -9.24
CA LEU A 563 10.13 -1.64 -8.04
C LEU A 563 10.56 -3.06 -8.42
N VAL A 564 11.57 -3.58 -7.72
CA VAL A 564 11.97 -4.99 -7.83
C VAL A 564 12.10 -5.58 -6.44
N LEU A 565 11.46 -6.72 -6.19
CA LEU A 565 11.63 -7.57 -5.01
C LEU A 565 12.28 -8.88 -5.46
N ARG A 566 13.33 -9.32 -4.78
CA ARG A 566 14.04 -10.58 -5.05
C ARG A 566 14.37 -11.33 -3.77
N ARG A 567 14.25 -12.65 -3.78
CA ARG A 567 14.96 -13.50 -2.81
C ARG A 567 16.47 -13.31 -3.03
N SER A 568 17.23 -13.01 -1.98
CA SER A 568 18.69 -12.81 -2.08
C SER A 568 19.50 -14.01 -1.60
N GLU A 569 19.02 -14.67 -0.55
CA GLU A 569 19.67 -15.78 0.15
C GLU A 569 18.60 -16.65 0.84
N ALA A 570 18.96 -17.52 1.78
CA ALA A 570 17.99 -18.39 2.46
C ALA A 570 17.13 -17.62 3.46
N GLY A 571 15.80 -17.64 3.30
CA GLY A 571 14.84 -16.94 4.15
C GLY A 571 14.86 -15.41 4.04
N VAL A 572 15.51 -14.84 3.03
CA VAL A 572 15.66 -13.37 2.88
C VAL A 572 15.18 -12.86 1.54
N VAL A 573 14.36 -11.82 1.60
CA VAL A 573 13.93 -10.97 0.49
C VAL A 573 14.64 -9.62 0.60
N THR A 574 15.15 -9.14 -0.52
CA THR A 574 15.64 -7.76 -0.70
C THR A 574 14.83 -7.09 -1.79
N GLY A 575 14.80 -5.76 -1.78
CA GLY A 575 14.12 -4.99 -2.79
C GLY A 575 14.72 -3.62 -2.98
N SER A 576 14.50 -3.07 -4.17
CA SER A 576 14.88 -1.72 -4.55
C SER A 576 13.74 -1.09 -5.35
N ALA A 577 13.36 0.13 -5.00
CA ALA A 577 12.47 0.96 -5.80
C ALA A 577 13.16 2.27 -6.17
N SER A 578 12.75 2.89 -7.29
CA SER A 578 13.26 4.19 -7.72
C SER A 578 12.22 5.02 -8.45
N SER A 579 12.29 6.34 -8.29
CA SER A 579 11.39 7.32 -8.92
C SER A 579 12.19 8.44 -9.57
N THR A 580 11.85 8.83 -10.80
CA THR A 580 12.55 9.90 -11.54
C THR A 580 12.00 11.30 -11.27
N GLU A 581 12.68 12.34 -11.78
CA GLU A 581 12.35 13.77 -11.59
C GLU A 581 10.86 14.09 -11.78
N GLY A 582 10.18 13.50 -12.78
CA GLY A 582 8.75 13.71 -13.02
C GLY A 582 7.85 13.27 -11.86
N ILE A 583 8.21 12.21 -11.14
CA ILE A 583 7.52 11.76 -9.92
C ILE A 583 7.79 12.73 -8.76
N LEU A 584 9.06 13.11 -8.54
CA LEU A 584 9.46 14.03 -7.47
C LEU A 584 8.81 15.41 -7.63
N ARG A 585 8.81 15.93 -8.86
CA ARG A 585 8.10 17.15 -9.27
C ARG A 585 6.62 17.06 -8.96
N THR A 586 6.00 15.91 -9.26
CA THR A 586 4.57 15.65 -8.99
C THR A 586 4.27 15.61 -7.49
N ILE A 587 5.11 14.95 -6.69
CA ILE A 587 4.98 14.94 -5.22
C ILE A 587 5.06 16.38 -4.68
N GLY A 588 6.05 17.16 -5.09
CA GLY A 588 6.17 18.56 -4.69
C GLY A 588 4.96 19.43 -5.09
N ALA A 589 4.44 19.26 -6.30
CA ALA A 589 3.25 19.98 -6.77
C ALA A 589 1.98 19.62 -5.97
N LEU A 590 1.83 18.36 -5.57
CA LEU A 590 0.72 17.88 -4.75
C LEU A 590 0.82 18.37 -3.29
N ILE A 591 2.03 18.42 -2.71
CA ILE A 591 2.24 18.97 -1.37
C ILE A 591 1.93 20.47 -1.35
N ALA A 592 2.42 21.24 -2.33
CA ALA A 592 2.10 22.64 -2.50
C ALA A 592 0.58 22.88 -2.55
N LYS A 593 -0.10 22.20 -3.49
CA LYS A 593 -1.56 22.33 -3.64
C LYS A 593 -2.32 21.96 -2.37
N PHE A 594 -1.92 20.88 -1.69
CA PHE A 594 -2.56 20.49 -0.44
C PHE A 594 -2.40 21.57 0.64
N ALA A 595 -1.22 22.19 0.77
CA ALA A 595 -0.99 23.30 1.69
C ALA A 595 -1.85 24.51 1.33
N ASP A 596 -1.76 24.97 0.08
CA ASP A 596 -2.51 26.13 -0.46
C ASP A 596 -4.03 26.00 -0.27
N GLU A 597 -4.57 24.77 -0.27
CA GLU A 597 -6.00 24.48 -0.10
C GLU A 597 -6.43 24.16 1.35
N ASN A 598 -5.52 23.82 2.28
CA ASN A 598 -5.89 23.24 3.58
C ASN A 598 -5.10 23.74 4.82
N LEU A 599 -4.02 24.50 4.66
CA LEU A 599 -3.14 24.94 5.76
C LEU A 599 -3.14 26.47 5.99
N ASN A 600 -3.95 27.20 5.23
CA ASN A 600 -4.12 28.66 5.28
C ASN A 600 -5.30 29.09 6.17
#